data_AF-A2F8W0-F1
#
_entry.id   AF-A2F8W0-F1
#
_cell.length_a   1.000
_cell.length_b   1.000
_cell.length_c   1.000
_cell.angle_alpha   90.00
_cell.angle_beta   90.00
_cell.angle_gamma   90.00
#
_symmetry.space_group_name_H-M   'P 1'
#
loop_
_entity.id
_entity.type
_entity.pdbx_description
1 polymer ?
#
loop_
_entity_poly.entity_id
_entity_poly.type
_entity_poly.pdbx_seq_one_letter_code
_entity_poly.pdbx_strand_id
1 'polypeptide(L)'
;MFWDYDPDLVNPNIEHPINFDLISSKLFTNTYTNISTFISDIATCIENGRIGYPEGSIRHAAAVQLQNYFEGILNAVNPLGGPIAMPLQYFTKEYNEKCRPPVPDITQKKPKTEKEPGSDIFTIESDPNDLSILYRDIKLLTSSSLVFELAAFARKLQPDIIVIGNEVTINITLLREENRPSMRKFVTYLLKKAATGDIDAYSRPFGRKISPIHIYERGFPSASQSTIVSTK
;
A
#
# COMPACT_ATOMS: atom_id res chain seq x y z
N MET A 1 22.77 15.76 -28.63
CA MET A 1 22.00 15.97 -29.90
C MET A 1 20.52 16.25 -29.63
N PHE A 2 20.02 15.87 -28.46
CA PHE A 2 18.76 16.34 -27.92
C PHE A 2 19.01 16.79 -26.48
N TRP A 3 18.58 18.00 -26.10
CA TRP A 3 18.50 18.50 -24.72
C TRP A 3 19.78 18.97 -24.01
N ASP A 4 20.91 19.02 -24.71
CA ASP A 4 22.21 19.41 -24.12
C ASP A 4 22.53 20.91 -24.30
N TYR A 5 21.64 21.65 -24.96
CA TYR A 5 21.82 23.05 -25.32
C TYR A 5 20.86 23.94 -24.53
N ASP A 6 21.36 25.09 -24.05
CA ASP A 6 20.57 26.12 -23.33
C ASP A 6 19.19 26.45 -23.95
N PRO A 7 19.03 26.61 -25.28
CA PRO A 7 17.71 26.86 -25.87
C PRO A 7 16.70 25.71 -25.67
N ASP A 8 17.14 24.49 -25.39
CA ASP A 8 16.29 23.33 -25.16
C ASP A 8 15.69 23.36 -23.74
N LEU A 9 16.41 23.97 -22.78
CA LEU A 9 16.01 24.09 -21.37
C LEU A 9 15.08 25.27 -21.09
N VAL A 10 15.13 26.31 -21.94
CA VAL A 10 14.34 27.55 -21.79
C VAL A 10 13.13 27.56 -22.73
N ASN A 11 12.89 26.47 -23.46
CA ASN A 11 11.82 26.42 -24.45
C ASN A 11 10.44 26.38 -23.75
N PRO A 12 9.59 27.40 -23.93
CA PRO A 12 8.30 27.47 -23.24
C PRO A 12 7.31 26.40 -23.70
N ASN A 13 7.57 25.72 -24.83
CA ASN A 13 6.73 24.65 -25.36
C ASN A 13 6.99 23.29 -24.69
N ILE A 14 7.95 23.21 -23.77
CA ILE A 14 8.34 21.97 -23.10
C ILE A 14 8.04 22.09 -21.61
N GLU A 15 6.96 21.45 -21.16
CA GLU A 15 6.52 21.49 -19.76
C GLU A 15 7.36 20.58 -18.85
N HIS A 16 7.89 19.48 -19.39
CA HIS A 16 8.62 18.47 -18.64
C HIS A 16 9.97 18.14 -19.29
N PRO A 17 11.00 18.99 -19.12
CA PRO A 17 12.31 18.76 -19.73
C PRO A 17 12.95 17.48 -19.20
N ILE A 18 13.36 16.62 -20.14
CA ILE A 18 14.03 15.35 -19.84
C ILE A 18 15.01 15.04 -20.97
N ASN A 19 16.17 14.48 -20.62
CA ASN A 19 17.21 14.10 -21.58
C ASN A 19 17.61 12.63 -21.42
N PHE A 20 18.24 12.07 -22.46
CA PHE A 20 18.67 10.67 -22.44
C PHE A 20 19.74 10.39 -21.39
N ASP A 21 20.59 11.36 -21.07
CA ASP A 21 21.61 11.20 -20.01
C ASP A 21 20.98 11.04 -18.63
N LEU A 22 19.92 11.81 -18.31
CA LEU A 22 19.16 11.66 -17.08
C LEU A 22 18.43 10.32 -17.04
N ILE A 23 17.81 9.90 -18.15
CA ILE A 23 17.16 8.59 -18.25
C ILE A 23 18.19 7.46 -18.03
N SER A 24 19.35 7.57 -18.67
CA SER A 24 20.46 6.63 -18.51
C SER A 24 20.93 6.56 -17.06
N SER A 25 21.18 7.72 -16.43
CA SER A 25 21.56 7.80 -15.02
C SER A 25 20.49 7.20 -14.09
N LYS A 26 19.21 7.50 -14.32
CA LYS A 26 18.09 6.92 -13.56
C LYS A 26 18.00 5.40 -13.73
N LEU A 27 18.36 4.87 -14.90
CA LEU A 27 18.44 3.44 -15.16
C LEU A 27 19.61 2.79 -14.40
N PHE A 28 20.81 3.37 -14.48
CA PHE A 28 22.00 2.86 -13.78
C PHE A 28 21.89 2.92 -12.25
N THR A 29 21.25 3.95 -11.73
CA THR A 29 21.00 4.12 -10.29
C THR A 29 19.80 3.30 -9.78
N ASN A 30 19.15 2.53 -10.66
CA ASN A 30 17.98 1.72 -10.36
C ASN A 30 16.82 2.55 -9.75
N THR A 31 16.69 3.80 -10.21
CA THR A 31 15.66 4.76 -9.73
C THR A 31 14.28 4.43 -10.31
N TYR A 32 14.23 3.74 -11.45
CA TYR A 32 12.98 3.27 -12.05
C TYR A 32 12.41 2.07 -11.28
N THR A 33 11.34 2.29 -10.53
CA THR A 33 10.62 1.23 -9.81
C THR A 33 9.80 0.33 -10.73
N ASN A 34 9.41 0.84 -11.90
CA ASN A 34 8.54 0.16 -12.86
C ASN A 34 9.03 0.40 -14.30
N ILE A 35 8.89 -0.60 -15.18
CA ILE A 35 9.25 -0.45 -16.60
C ILE A 35 8.41 0.61 -17.32
N SER A 36 7.15 0.79 -16.91
CA SER A 36 6.25 1.79 -17.49
C SER A 36 6.73 3.22 -17.28
N THR A 37 7.39 3.52 -16.16
CA THR A 37 7.92 4.87 -15.91
C THR A 37 9.15 5.15 -16.75
N PHE A 38 9.99 4.14 -17.02
CA PHE A 38 11.09 4.24 -17.97
C PHE A 38 10.59 4.46 -19.41
N ILE A 39 9.61 3.68 -19.86
CA ILE A 39 9.00 3.83 -21.19
C ILE A 39 8.37 5.23 -21.34
N SER A 40 7.65 5.70 -20.32
CA SER A 40 7.06 7.04 -20.32
C SER A 40 8.12 8.14 -20.42
N ASP A 41 9.23 8.02 -19.70
CA ASP A 41 10.30 9.03 -19.73
C ASP A 41 10.97 9.11 -21.11
N ILE A 42 11.18 7.96 -21.76
CA ILE A 42 11.68 7.91 -23.15
C ILE A 42 10.67 8.55 -24.11
N ALA A 43 9.39 8.21 -23.98
CA ALA A 43 8.34 8.79 -24.83
C ALA A 43 8.26 10.32 -24.65
N THR A 44 8.35 10.83 -23.42
CA THR A 44 8.37 12.27 -23.13
C THR A 44 9.61 12.93 -23.72
N CYS A 45 10.80 12.31 -23.65
CA CYS A 45 12.03 12.83 -24.26
C CYS A 45 11.88 13.02 -25.78
N ILE A 46 11.27 12.05 -26.46
CA ILE A 46 11.05 12.09 -27.90
C ILE A 46 9.97 13.12 -28.26
N GLU A 47 8.85 13.14 -27.52
CA GLU A 47 7.73 14.04 -27.79
C GLU A 47 8.09 15.51 -27.58
N ASN A 48 8.84 15.80 -26.53
CA ASN A 48 9.39 17.14 -26.32
C ASN A 48 10.24 17.57 -27.55
N GLY A 49 10.92 16.64 -28.20
CA GLY A 49 11.79 16.91 -29.36
C GLY A 49 10.98 17.18 -30.63
N ARG A 50 9.75 16.68 -30.67
CA ARG A 50 8.77 16.92 -31.73
C ARG A 50 8.05 18.26 -31.54
N ILE A 51 7.60 18.55 -30.32
CA ILE A 51 6.86 19.79 -29.98
C ILE A 51 7.79 21.00 -29.89
N GLY A 52 8.99 20.81 -29.36
CA GLY A 52 9.94 21.90 -29.09
C GLY A 52 10.51 22.56 -30.34
N TYR A 53 10.45 21.91 -31.51
CA TYR A 53 11.07 22.39 -32.75
C TYR A 53 10.10 22.36 -33.94
N PRO A 54 10.20 23.33 -34.87
CA PRO A 54 9.30 23.41 -36.01
C PRO A 54 9.47 22.23 -36.97
N GLU A 55 8.35 21.88 -37.62
CA GLU A 55 8.28 20.91 -38.71
C GLU A 55 9.23 21.36 -39.84
N GLY A 56 10.16 20.48 -40.22
CA GLY A 56 11.24 20.77 -41.19
C GLY A 56 12.62 20.99 -40.56
N SER A 57 12.72 21.13 -39.24
CA SER A 57 14.02 21.10 -38.55
C SER A 57 14.59 19.68 -38.48
N ILE A 58 15.92 19.57 -38.50
CA ILE A 58 16.64 18.29 -38.34
C ILE A 58 16.25 17.61 -37.03
N ARG A 59 16.05 18.40 -35.96
CA ARG A 59 15.67 17.89 -34.64
C ARG A 59 14.26 17.30 -34.64
N HIS A 60 13.29 17.99 -35.25
CA HIS A 60 11.94 17.45 -35.41
C HIS A 60 11.95 16.16 -36.24
N ALA A 61 12.65 16.14 -37.38
CA ALA A 61 12.76 14.96 -38.23
C ALA A 61 13.43 13.77 -37.50
N ALA A 62 14.48 14.02 -36.72
CA ALA A 62 15.15 13.01 -35.93
C ALA A 62 14.27 12.50 -34.77
N ALA A 63 13.49 13.37 -34.11
CA ALA A 63 12.52 12.96 -33.08
C ALA A 63 11.44 12.04 -33.66
N VAL A 64 10.88 12.39 -34.83
CA VAL A 64 9.90 11.54 -35.54
C VAL A 64 10.49 10.18 -35.91
N GLN A 65 11.74 10.13 -36.39
CA GLN A 65 12.40 8.84 -36.64
C GLN A 65 12.60 8.01 -35.38
N LEU A 66 13.08 8.63 -34.29
CA LEU A 66 13.26 7.95 -33.01
C LEU A 66 11.94 7.41 -32.45
N GLN A 67 10.85 8.15 -32.62
CA GLN A 67 9.51 7.69 -32.25
C GLN A 67 9.14 6.39 -32.99
N ASN A 68 9.31 6.37 -34.31
CA ASN A 68 8.99 5.18 -35.12
C ASN A 68 9.84 3.97 -34.72
N TYR A 69 11.14 4.16 -34.44
CA TYR A 69 12.00 3.09 -33.94
C TYR A 69 11.55 2.59 -32.56
N PHE A 70 11.21 3.51 -31.67
CA PHE A 70 10.78 3.17 -30.31
C PHE A 70 9.46 2.41 -30.31
N GLU A 71 8.48 2.84 -31.10
CA GLU A 71 7.22 2.12 -31.29
C GLU A 71 7.44 0.74 -31.91
N GLY A 72 8.35 0.61 -32.89
CA GLY A 72 8.73 -0.68 -33.47
C GLY A 72 9.29 -1.66 -32.42
N ILE A 73 10.17 -1.17 -31.54
CA ILE A 73 10.73 -1.97 -30.44
C ILE A 73 9.65 -2.33 -29.41
N LEU A 74 8.79 -1.37 -29.02
CA LEU A 74 7.72 -1.61 -28.06
C LEU A 74 6.71 -2.66 -28.56
N ASN A 75 6.32 -2.57 -29.83
CA ASN A 75 5.42 -3.56 -30.45
C ASN A 75 6.05 -4.96 -30.51
N ALA A 76 7.39 -5.04 -30.67
CA ALA A 76 8.11 -6.31 -30.65
C ALA A 76 8.24 -6.90 -29.23
N VAL A 77 8.38 -6.05 -28.21
CA VAL A 77 8.59 -6.46 -26.81
C VAL A 77 7.27 -6.70 -26.06
N ASN A 78 6.18 -6.03 -26.45
CA ASN A 78 4.89 -6.16 -25.77
C ASN A 78 3.70 -6.03 -26.76
N PRO A 79 3.10 -7.15 -27.22
CA PRO A 79 2.03 -7.14 -28.22
C PRO A 79 0.71 -6.49 -27.76
N LEU A 80 0.58 -6.16 -26.46
CA LEU A 80 -0.56 -5.44 -25.88
C LEU A 80 -0.34 -3.92 -25.77
N GLY A 81 0.87 -3.42 -26.08
CA GLY A 81 1.27 -2.01 -25.99
C GLY A 81 1.08 -1.22 -27.28
N GLY A 82 0.00 -1.49 -28.03
CA GLY A 82 -0.23 -0.86 -29.33
C GLY A 82 -0.38 0.68 -29.28
N PRO A 83 -0.45 1.35 -30.44
CA PRO A 83 -0.40 2.81 -30.57
C PRO A 83 -1.52 3.56 -29.82
N ILE A 84 -2.62 2.88 -29.46
CA ILE A 84 -3.73 3.44 -28.68
C ILE A 84 -3.40 3.46 -27.18
N ALA A 85 -2.57 2.54 -26.70
CA ALA A 85 -2.26 2.41 -25.28
C ALA A 85 -1.33 3.54 -24.78
N MET A 86 -0.48 4.09 -25.65
CA MET A 86 0.50 5.12 -25.27
C MET A 86 -0.14 6.47 -24.95
N PRO A 87 -1.03 7.04 -25.79
CA PRO A 87 -1.78 8.24 -25.43
C PRO A 87 -2.61 8.05 -24.16
N LEU A 88 -3.25 6.88 -24.01
CA LEU A 88 -4.02 6.56 -22.80
C LEU A 88 -3.16 6.52 -21.54
N GLN A 89 -1.95 5.95 -21.61
CA GLN A 89 -1.01 5.97 -20.48
C GLN A 89 -0.56 7.40 -20.17
N TYR A 90 -0.31 8.22 -21.19
CA TYR A 90 0.04 9.63 -21.02
C TYR A 90 -1.07 10.42 -20.34
N PHE A 91 -2.31 10.33 -20.84
CA PHE A 91 -3.48 10.97 -20.22
C PHE A 91 -3.74 10.47 -18.80
N THR A 92 -3.56 9.18 -18.55
CA THR A 92 -3.71 8.62 -17.20
C THR A 92 -2.65 9.17 -16.26
N LYS A 93 -1.42 9.43 -16.73
CA LYS A 93 -0.36 10.07 -15.96
C LYS A 93 -0.69 11.54 -15.66
N GLU A 94 -1.07 12.31 -16.67
CA GLU A 94 -1.45 13.72 -16.52
C GLU A 94 -2.64 13.90 -15.56
N TYR A 95 -3.65 13.04 -15.69
CA TYR A 95 -4.79 13.00 -14.78
C TYR A 95 -4.37 12.64 -13.36
N ASN A 96 -3.53 11.62 -13.19
CA ASN A 96 -3.01 11.24 -11.87
C ASN A 96 -2.10 12.31 -11.26
N GLU A 97 -1.36 13.08 -12.05
CA GLU A 97 -0.55 14.19 -11.54
C GLU A 97 -1.41 15.38 -11.12
N LYS A 98 -2.45 15.73 -11.90
CA LYS A 98 -3.39 16.82 -11.58
C LYS A 98 -4.37 16.48 -10.46
N CYS A 99 -4.79 15.22 -10.35
CA CYS A 99 -5.73 14.73 -9.34
C CYS A 99 -5.04 14.03 -8.16
N ARG A 100 -3.70 14.06 -8.08
CA ARG A 100 -3.01 13.64 -6.86
C ARG A 100 -3.47 14.58 -5.73
N PRO A 101 -4.10 14.07 -4.64
CA PRO A 101 -4.18 14.85 -3.42
C PRO A 101 -2.75 15.27 -3.05
N PRO A 102 -2.54 16.46 -2.47
CA PRO A 102 -1.20 16.91 -2.09
C PRO A 102 -0.55 15.80 -1.28
N VAL A 103 0.48 15.19 -1.86
CA VAL A 103 1.23 14.12 -1.20
C VAL A 103 1.84 14.79 0.03
N PRO A 104 1.49 14.38 1.26
CA PRO A 104 2.20 14.88 2.42
C PRO A 104 3.67 14.55 2.20
N ASP A 105 4.49 15.58 2.21
CA ASP A 105 5.92 15.56 1.89
C ASP A 105 6.63 14.40 2.63
N ILE A 106 6.84 13.27 1.96
CA ILE A 106 7.55 12.11 2.55
C ILE A 106 9.07 12.35 2.53
N THR A 107 9.50 13.49 1.99
CA THR A 107 10.89 13.96 2.00
C THR A 107 11.29 14.65 3.30
N GLN A 108 10.80 14.17 4.44
CA GLN A 108 11.54 14.28 5.69
C GLN A 108 11.41 12.95 6.42
N LYS A 109 12.46 12.12 6.35
CA LYS A 109 12.85 11.30 7.51
C LYS A 109 13.16 12.29 8.65
N LYS A 110 12.11 12.83 9.28
CA LYS A 110 12.23 13.36 10.62
C LYS A 110 12.76 12.20 11.47
N PRO A 111 13.71 12.45 12.39
CA PRO A 111 14.07 11.46 13.39
C PRO A 111 12.78 10.96 14.04
N LYS A 112 12.72 9.68 14.38
CA LYS A 112 11.62 9.04 15.12
C LYS A 112 11.32 9.83 16.39
N THR A 113 10.55 10.90 16.30
CA THR A 113 9.72 11.34 17.41
C THR A 113 8.67 10.27 17.54
N GLU A 114 8.51 9.75 18.76
CA GLU A 114 7.45 8.80 19.10
C GLU A 114 6.14 9.38 18.58
N LYS A 115 5.65 8.85 17.45
CA LYS A 115 4.39 9.29 16.86
C LYS A 115 3.31 8.80 17.81
N GLU A 116 2.92 9.64 18.74
CA GLU A 116 1.75 9.36 19.56
C GLU A 116 0.53 9.27 18.64
N PRO A 117 -0.27 8.22 18.76
CA PRO A 117 -1.45 8.07 17.94
C PRO A 117 -2.43 9.19 18.27
N GLY A 118 -2.76 10.03 17.29
CA GLY A 118 -3.63 11.21 17.47
C GLY A 118 -5.12 10.91 17.67
N SER A 119 -5.49 9.68 18.04
CA SER A 119 -6.88 9.31 18.30
C SER A 119 -7.21 9.37 19.78
N ASP A 120 -8.36 9.96 20.12
CA ASP A 120 -8.87 10.07 21.49
C ASP A 120 -9.11 8.72 22.18
N ILE A 121 -9.09 7.60 21.44
CA ILE A 121 -9.20 6.24 22.00
C ILE A 121 -8.07 5.95 23.02
N PHE A 122 -6.90 6.59 22.86
CA PHE A 122 -5.75 6.37 23.74
C PHE A 122 -5.70 7.33 24.93
N THR A 123 -6.52 8.39 24.95
CA THR A 123 -6.59 9.37 26.05
C THR A 123 -7.72 9.09 27.04
N ILE A 124 -8.64 8.19 26.69
CA ILE A 124 -9.72 7.78 27.59
C ILE A 124 -9.15 6.88 28.70
N GLU A 125 -9.00 7.44 29.90
CA GLU A 125 -8.80 6.66 31.11
C GLU A 125 -10.00 5.74 31.32
N SER A 126 -9.73 4.45 31.45
CA SER A 126 -10.77 3.43 31.53
C SER A 126 -10.32 2.34 32.48
N ASP A 127 -11.25 1.77 33.23
CA ASP A 127 -10.96 0.78 34.27
C ASP A 127 -10.16 -0.41 33.70
N PRO A 128 -8.95 -0.71 34.21
CA PRO A 128 -8.11 -1.81 33.75
C PRO A 128 -8.78 -3.19 33.77
N ASN A 129 -9.89 -3.36 34.49
CA ASN A 129 -10.62 -4.62 34.62
C ASN A 129 -11.91 -4.73 33.79
N ASP A 130 -12.31 -3.69 33.05
CA ASP A 130 -13.52 -3.76 32.23
C ASP A 130 -13.34 -4.65 30.99
N LEU A 131 -14.10 -5.75 30.96
CA LEU A 131 -14.13 -6.72 29.88
C LEU A 131 -14.74 -6.15 28.59
N SER A 132 -15.67 -5.20 28.70
CA SER A 132 -16.37 -4.60 27.56
C SER A 132 -15.41 -3.79 26.69
N ILE A 133 -14.50 -3.08 27.34
CA ILE A 133 -13.47 -2.26 26.69
C ILE A 133 -12.41 -3.16 26.05
N LEU A 134 -11.96 -4.19 26.77
CA LEU A 134 -11.02 -5.18 26.21
C LEU A 134 -11.62 -5.86 24.97
N TYR A 135 -12.91 -6.21 24.99
CA TYR A 135 -13.62 -6.78 23.86
C TYR A 135 -13.66 -5.81 22.67
N ARG A 136 -14.00 -4.54 22.91
CA ARG A 136 -13.99 -3.49 21.89
C ARG A 136 -12.60 -3.37 21.26
N ASP A 137 -11.55 -3.30 22.07
CA ASP A 137 -10.18 -3.09 21.62
C ASP A 137 -9.65 -4.30 20.83
N ILE A 138 -10.00 -5.52 21.22
CA ILE A 138 -9.68 -6.73 20.45
C ILE A 138 -10.44 -6.74 19.11
N LYS A 139 -11.70 -6.31 19.08
CA LYS A 139 -12.50 -6.23 17.84
C LYS A 139 -11.93 -5.22 16.83
N LEU A 140 -11.19 -4.21 17.29
CA LEU A 140 -10.48 -3.27 16.41
C LEU A 140 -9.27 -3.91 15.70
N LEU A 141 -8.77 -5.05 16.19
CA LEU A 141 -7.70 -5.81 15.52
C LEU A 141 -8.26 -6.56 14.32
N THR A 142 -8.21 -5.92 13.15
CA THR A 142 -8.73 -6.47 11.89
C THR A 142 -7.70 -7.26 11.08
N SER A 143 -6.40 -7.10 11.39
CA SER A 143 -5.31 -7.83 10.74
C SER A 143 -5.12 -9.22 11.32
N SER A 144 -5.01 -10.23 10.45
CA SER A 144 -4.69 -11.60 10.85
C SER A 144 -3.37 -11.72 11.61
N SER A 145 -2.34 -10.94 11.22
CA SER A 145 -1.02 -10.96 11.87
C SER A 145 -1.09 -10.49 13.33
N LEU A 146 -1.83 -9.41 13.59
CA LEU A 146 -2.02 -8.87 14.94
C LEU A 146 -2.79 -9.84 15.84
N VAL A 147 -3.74 -10.56 15.25
CA VAL A 147 -4.57 -11.55 15.96
C VAL A 147 -3.75 -12.78 16.32
N PHE A 148 -2.84 -13.21 15.46
CA PHE A 148 -1.88 -14.27 15.78
C PHE A 148 -0.91 -13.85 16.88
N GLU A 149 -0.41 -12.61 16.88
CA GLU A 149 0.43 -12.10 17.97
C GLU A 149 -0.34 -12.06 19.30
N LEU A 150 -1.59 -11.60 19.28
CA LEU A 150 -2.48 -11.62 20.44
C LEU A 150 -2.73 -13.05 20.92
N ALA A 151 -3.00 -13.99 20.01
CA ALA A 151 -3.23 -15.39 20.36
C ALA A 151 -1.96 -16.03 20.95
N ALA A 152 -0.77 -15.75 20.41
CA ALA A 152 0.49 -16.23 20.97
C ALA A 152 0.72 -15.69 22.39
N PHE A 153 0.43 -14.41 22.62
CA PHE A 153 0.55 -13.79 23.94
C PHE A 153 -0.49 -14.35 24.93
N ALA A 154 -1.73 -14.52 24.48
CA ALA A 154 -2.79 -15.10 25.30
C ALA A 154 -2.49 -16.55 25.68
N ARG A 155 -1.90 -17.35 24.78
CA ARG A 155 -1.44 -18.72 25.08
C ARG A 155 -0.34 -18.75 26.14
N LYS A 156 0.55 -17.74 26.13
CA LYS A 156 1.61 -17.59 27.13
C LYS A 156 1.06 -17.25 28.51
N LEU A 157 0.00 -16.44 28.58
CA LEU A 157 -0.65 -16.09 29.84
C LEU A 157 -1.50 -17.24 30.37
N GLN A 158 -2.43 -17.74 29.54
CA GLN A 158 -3.34 -18.82 29.90
C GLN A 158 -3.65 -19.67 28.66
N PRO A 159 -3.18 -20.92 28.59
CA PRO A 159 -3.41 -21.78 27.43
C PRO A 159 -4.90 -22.13 27.24
N ASP A 160 -5.68 -22.15 28.32
CA ASP A 160 -7.09 -22.58 28.34
C ASP A 160 -8.06 -21.60 27.66
N ILE A 161 -7.60 -20.39 27.34
CA ILE A 161 -8.42 -19.30 26.79
C ILE A 161 -8.58 -19.42 25.27
N ILE A 162 -7.71 -20.17 24.61
CA ILE A 162 -7.63 -20.22 23.16
C ILE A 162 -7.97 -21.61 22.66
N VAL A 163 -8.91 -21.65 21.72
CA VAL A 163 -9.14 -22.83 20.90
C VAL A 163 -8.68 -22.52 19.48
N ILE A 164 -7.66 -23.25 19.04
CA ILE A 164 -7.12 -23.19 17.69
C ILE A 164 -7.73 -24.35 16.92
N GLY A 165 -8.77 -24.06 16.12
CA GLY A 165 -9.41 -25.02 15.21
C GLY A 165 -9.23 -24.58 13.76
N ASN A 166 -10.30 -24.67 12.96
CA ASN A 166 -10.36 -24.04 11.64
C ASN A 166 -10.39 -22.49 11.74
N GLU A 167 -10.75 -21.98 12.92
CA GLU A 167 -10.75 -20.56 13.28
C GLU A 167 -10.05 -20.38 14.64
N VAL A 168 -9.50 -19.19 14.88
CA VAL A 168 -8.89 -18.84 16.18
C VAL A 168 -9.96 -18.19 17.04
N THR A 169 -10.34 -18.86 18.12
CA THR A 169 -11.33 -18.37 19.08
C THR A 169 -10.65 -18.03 20.39
N ILE A 170 -10.80 -16.79 20.86
CA ILE A 170 -10.30 -16.32 22.17
C ILE A 170 -11.52 -16.13 23.06
N ASN A 171 -11.61 -16.91 24.14
CA ASN A 171 -12.70 -16.79 25.10
C ASN A 171 -12.31 -15.86 26.26
N ILE A 172 -12.68 -14.59 26.13
CA ILE A 172 -12.31 -13.54 27.08
C ILE A 172 -12.96 -13.76 28.46
N THR A 173 -14.05 -14.53 28.55
CA THR A 173 -14.71 -14.83 29.86
C THR A 173 -13.87 -15.73 30.77
N LEU A 174 -13.00 -16.55 30.19
CA LEU A 174 -12.09 -17.44 30.94
C LEU A 174 -10.82 -16.72 31.43
N LEU A 175 -10.67 -15.43 31.12
CA LEU A 175 -9.53 -14.61 31.52
C LEU A 175 -9.62 -14.24 33.01
N ARG A 176 -8.63 -14.72 33.78
CA ARG A 176 -8.50 -14.39 35.21
C ARG A 176 -8.25 -12.91 35.39
N GLU A 177 -8.78 -12.35 36.47
CA GLU A 177 -8.70 -10.92 36.79
C GLU A 177 -7.25 -10.41 36.88
N GLU A 178 -6.32 -11.26 37.35
CA GLU A 178 -4.89 -10.97 37.40
C GLU A 178 -4.25 -10.71 36.01
N ASN A 179 -4.77 -11.37 34.95
CA ASN A 179 -4.19 -11.32 33.61
C ASN A 179 -4.88 -10.30 32.69
N ARG A 180 -6.06 -9.78 33.07
CA ARG A 180 -6.82 -8.75 32.34
C ARG A 180 -6.01 -7.48 32.07
N PRO A 181 -5.36 -6.84 33.07
CA PRO A 181 -4.59 -5.62 32.81
C PRO A 181 -3.38 -5.86 31.91
N SER A 182 -2.75 -7.03 32.02
CA SER A 182 -1.62 -7.44 31.17
C SER A 182 -2.04 -7.66 29.72
N MET A 183 -3.19 -8.33 29.51
CA MET A 183 -3.78 -8.50 28.20
C MET A 183 -4.13 -7.15 27.57
N ARG A 184 -4.75 -6.26 28.36
CA ARG A 184 -5.16 -4.93 27.89
C ARG A 184 -3.96 -4.09 27.48
N LYS A 185 -2.91 -4.02 28.29
CA LYS A 185 -1.65 -3.34 27.93
C LYS A 185 -1.08 -3.85 26.61
N PHE A 186 -1.15 -5.16 26.38
CA PHE A 186 -0.66 -5.76 25.14
C PHE A 186 -1.55 -5.41 23.93
N VAL A 187 -2.87 -5.46 24.06
CA VAL A 187 -3.81 -5.05 23.00
C VAL A 187 -3.64 -3.56 22.68
N THR A 188 -3.56 -2.69 23.69
CA THR A 188 -3.30 -1.25 23.50
C THR A 188 -1.94 -1.01 22.83
N TYR A 189 -0.92 -1.79 23.16
CA TYR A 189 0.38 -1.73 22.50
C TYR A 189 0.29 -2.13 21.01
N LEU A 190 -0.44 -3.20 20.68
CA LEU A 190 -0.67 -3.61 19.29
C LEU A 190 -1.44 -2.53 18.51
N LEU A 191 -2.47 -1.94 19.12
CA LEU A 191 -3.23 -0.84 18.53
C LEU A 191 -2.36 0.41 18.32
N LYS A 192 -1.50 0.75 19.29
CA LYS A 192 -0.54 1.86 19.15
C LYS A 192 0.42 1.61 18.00
N LYS A 193 0.99 0.41 17.89
CA LYS A 193 1.86 0.03 16.76
C LYS A 193 1.16 0.10 15.40
N ALA A 194 -0.09 -0.37 15.33
CA ALA A 194 -0.89 -0.27 14.12
C ALA A 194 -1.18 1.20 13.76
N ALA A 195 -1.53 2.04 14.74
CA ALA A 195 -1.82 3.45 14.55
C ALA A 195 -0.57 4.29 14.19
N THR A 196 0.60 3.92 14.70
CA THR A 196 1.90 4.53 14.34
C THR A 196 2.34 4.16 12.91
N GLY A 197 1.72 3.16 12.30
CA GLY A 197 2.04 2.68 10.95
C GLY A 197 3.23 1.73 10.91
N ASP A 198 3.69 1.22 12.07
CA ASP A 198 4.75 0.20 12.14
C ASP A 198 4.24 -1.16 11.67
N ILE A 199 2.94 -1.42 11.82
CA ILE A 199 2.28 -2.64 11.34
C ILE A 199 1.10 -2.23 10.45
N ASP A 200 1.06 -2.78 9.24
CA ASP A 200 -0.06 -2.56 8.32
C ASP A 200 -1.32 -3.27 8.85
N ALA A 201 -2.25 -2.47 9.38
CA ALA A 201 -3.55 -2.91 9.90
C ALA A 201 -4.42 -3.58 8.83
N TYR A 202 -4.11 -3.38 7.55
CA TYR A 202 -4.85 -3.91 6.41
C TYR A 202 -4.03 -4.91 5.58
N SER A 203 -2.86 -5.33 6.07
CA SER A 203 -2.04 -6.34 5.39
C SER A 203 -2.83 -7.63 5.21
N ARG A 204 -3.24 -7.88 3.96
CA ARG A 204 -4.00 -9.06 3.55
C ARG A 204 -3.13 -9.91 2.63
N PRO A 205 -2.96 -11.22 2.89
CA PRO A 205 -2.49 -12.11 1.85
C PRO A 205 -3.52 -12.08 0.71
N PHE A 206 -3.08 -11.75 -0.50
CA PHE A 206 -3.93 -11.65 -1.70
C PHE A 206 -4.83 -12.90 -1.84
N GLY A 207 -6.13 -12.69 -2.02
CA GLY A 207 -7.07 -13.74 -2.43
C GLY A 207 -7.76 -14.56 -1.33
N ARG A 208 -7.60 -14.26 -0.03
CA ARG A 208 -8.33 -14.98 1.04
C ARG A 208 -9.32 -14.08 1.78
N LYS A 209 -10.61 -14.45 1.75
CA LYS A 209 -11.61 -13.94 2.70
C LYS A 209 -11.32 -14.59 4.05
N ILE A 210 -10.95 -13.78 5.04
CA ILE A 210 -10.82 -14.26 6.43
C ILE A 210 -12.13 -13.91 7.12
N SER A 211 -12.80 -14.91 7.69
CA SER A 211 -14.01 -14.72 8.49
C SER A 211 -13.70 -13.79 9.68
N PRO A 212 -14.62 -12.90 10.06
CA PRO A 212 -14.46 -12.11 11.28
C PRO A 212 -14.28 -13.03 12.49
N ILE A 213 -13.36 -12.68 13.37
CA ILE A 213 -13.07 -13.43 14.60
C ILE A 213 -14.36 -13.54 15.42
N HIS A 214 -14.76 -14.76 15.73
CA HIS A 214 -15.87 -15.03 16.64
C HIS A 214 -15.37 -14.96 18.08
N ILE A 215 -15.69 -13.86 18.76
CA ILE A 215 -15.41 -13.68 20.19
C ILE A 215 -16.70 -14.01 20.94
N TYR A 216 -16.67 -15.03 21.80
CA TYR A 216 -17.85 -15.48 22.55
C TYR A 216 -17.89 -14.85 23.94
N GLU A 217 -19.02 -14.23 24.27
CA GLU A 217 -19.32 -13.60 25.56
C GLU A 217 -19.82 -14.60 26.62
N ARG A 218 -20.11 -15.85 26.23
CA ARG A 218 -20.47 -16.97 27.12
C ARG A 218 -19.86 -18.26 26.59
N GLY A 219 -19.51 -19.17 27.52
CA GLY A 219 -18.72 -20.39 27.30
C GLY A 219 -19.01 -21.20 26.03
N PHE A 220 -18.04 -22.03 25.65
CA PHE A 220 -18.05 -22.84 24.41
C PHE A 220 -19.42 -23.48 24.14
N PRO A 221 -20.02 -23.29 22.96
CA PRO A 221 -21.11 -24.15 22.56
C PRO A 221 -20.56 -25.57 22.42
N SER A 222 -21.09 -26.49 23.23
CA SER A 222 -20.78 -27.91 23.12
C SER A 222 -21.08 -28.40 21.70
N ALA A 223 -20.14 -29.15 21.15
CA ALA A 223 -20.26 -29.76 19.83
C ALA A 223 -21.40 -30.79 19.84
N SER A 224 -22.58 -30.39 19.39
CA SER A 224 -23.63 -31.30 18.93
C SER A 224 -24.77 -30.50 18.29
N GLN A 225 -24.78 -30.43 16.96
CA GLN A 225 -25.95 -30.69 16.12
C GLN A 225 -25.57 -30.48 14.65
N SER A 226 -25.03 -31.54 14.05
CA SER A 226 -25.13 -31.77 12.61
C SER A 226 -26.60 -32.08 12.29
N THR A 227 -27.33 -31.11 11.75
CA THR A 227 -28.65 -31.38 11.15
C THR A 227 -28.53 -31.25 9.65
N ILE A 228 -28.44 -32.42 9.02
CA ILE A 228 -28.69 -32.66 7.61
C ILE A 228 -30.09 -32.13 7.29
N VAL A 229 -30.22 -31.23 6.32
CA VAL A 229 -31.51 -31.00 5.65
C VAL A 229 -31.29 -31.21 4.16
N SER A 230 -31.65 -32.43 3.75
CA SER A 230 -31.93 -32.83 2.38
C SER A 230 -33.38 -32.43 2.05
N THR A 231 -33.57 -31.63 1.00
CA THR A 231 -34.83 -31.50 0.27
C THR A 231 -34.44 -31.32 -1.20
N LYS A 232 -34.54 -32.38 -2.01
CA LYS A 232 -35.69 -32.69 -2.90
C LYS A 232 -36.14 -31.52 -3.74
#